data_AF-A0A4S5AA65-F1
#
_entry.id   AF-A0A4S5AA65-F1
#
_cell.length_a   1.000
_cell.length_b   1.000
_cell.length_c   1.000
_cell.angle_alpha   90.00
_cell.angle_beta   90.00
_cell.angle_gamma   90.00
#
_symmetry.space_group_name_H-M   'P 1'
#
loop_
_entity.id
_entity.type
_entity.pdbx_description
1 polymer ?
#
loop_
_entity_poly.entity_id
_entity_poly.type
_entity_poly.pdbx_seq_one_letter_code
_entity_poly.pdbx_strand_id
1 'polypeptide(L)' 'TGLPDAELLAPIAPGHPAISTVLAELVFGVTHEGAADVADLLDRRTRVGLVPADRAVAVAAAERVLGLVGRAAW' A
#
# COMPACT_ATOMS: atom_id res chain seq x y z
N THR A 1 8.71 5.19 8.67
CA THR A 1 7.85 6.18 7.99
C THR A 1 7.69 7.47 8.79
N GLY A 2 7.72 7.44 10.13
CA GLY A 2 7.49 8.64 10.96
C GLY A 2 6.02 9.07 11.03
N LEU A 3 5.10 8.26 10.49
CA LEU A 3 3.66 8.50 10.53
C LEU A 3 3.07 8.01 11.86
N PRO A 4 2.00 8.64 12.37
CA PRO A 4 1.30 8.18 13.56
C PRO A 4 0.50 6.89 13.29
N ASP A 5 0.25 6.12 14.35
CA ASP A 5 -0.49 4.85 14.27
C ASP A 5 -1.86 4.99 13.60
N ALA A 6 -2.59 6.07 13.92
CA ALA A 6 -3.90 6.34 13.32
C ALA A 6 -3.85 6.43 11.79
N GLU A 7 -2.75 6.93 11.24
CA GLU A 7 -2.55 7.03 9.80
C GLU A 7 -2.07 5.71 9.20
N LEU A 8 -1.20 4.97 9.90
CA LEU A 8 -0.77 3.64 9.48
C LEU A 8 -1.93 2.64 9.45
N LEU A 9 -2.88 2.76 10.39
CA LEU A 9 -4.06 1.91 10.48
C LEU A 9 -5.23 2.40 9.62
N ALA A 10 -5.10 3.53 8.91
CA ALA A 10 -6.15 4.03 8.04
C ALA A 10 -6.31 3.11 6.80
N PRO A 11 -7.55 2.83 6.36
CA PRO A 11 -7.81 2.10 5.12
C PRO A 11 -7.20 2.86 3.93
N ILE A 12 -6.61 2.13 2.98
CA ILE A 12 -6.05 2.75 1.77
C ILE A 12 -7.14 3.26 0.81
N ALA A 13 -8.36 2.73 0.95
CA ALA A 13 -9.54 3.12 0.20
C ALA A 13 -10.76 3.24 1.16
N PRO A 14 -10.87 4.35 1.91
CA PRO A 14 -11.95 4.53 2.88
C PRO A 14 -13.33 4.41 2.24
N GLY A 15 -14.20 3.57 2.82
CA GLY A 15 -15.55 3.32 2.32
C GLY A 15 -15.64 2.37 1.13
N HIS A 16 -14.51 1.84 0.62
CA HIS A 16 -14.53 0.87 -0.46
C HIS A 16 -14.95 -0.52 0.07
N PRO A 17 -15.97 -1.17 -0.49
CA PRO A 17 -16.56 -2.37 0.10
C PRO A 17 -15.66 -3.62 0.02
N ALA A 18 -14.71 -3.65 -0.93
CA ALA A 18 -13.86 -4.82 -1.19
C ALA A 18 -12.40 -4.66 -0.75
N ILE A 19 -11.95 -3.43 -0.42
CA ILE A 19 -10.54 -3.17 -0.08
C ILE A 19 -10.46 -2.94 1.42
N SER A 20 -10.00 -3.96 2.15
CA SER A 20 -9.76 -3.88 3.60
C SER A 20 -8.33 -3.48 3.96
N THR A 21 -7.44 -3.38 2.96
CA THR A 21 -6.01 -3.10 3.18
C THR A 21 -5.80 -1.75 3.87
N VAL A 22 -4.90 -1.73 4.85
CA VAL A 22 -4.46 -0.50 5.55
C VAL A 22 -3.06 -0.07 5.12
N LEU A 23 -2.72 1.19 5.38
CA LEU A 23 -1.43 1.76 4.95
C LEU A 23 -0.23 0.97 5.53
N ALA A 24 -0.34 0.46 6.75
CA ALA A 24 0.70 -0.34 7.42
C ALA A 24 1.05 -1.61 6.63
N GLU A 25 0.07 -2.28 6.03
CA GLU A 25 0.30 -3.51 5.25
C GLU A 25 1.08 -3.19 3.98
N LEU A 26 0.78 -2.06 3.33
CA LEU A 26 1.57 -1.58 2.19
C LEU A 26 3.02 -1.27 2.61
N VAL A 27 3.21 -0.61 3.76
CA VAL A 27 4.55 -0.30 4.29
C VAL A 27 5.33 -1.58 4.59
N PHE A 28 4.66 -2.58 5.18
CA PHE A 28 5.24 -3.89 5.45
C PHE A 28 5.65 -4.60 4.16
N GLY A 29 4.80 -4.57 3.14
CA GLY A 29 5.08 -5.15 1.82
C GLY A 29 6.38 -4.59 1.21
N VAL A 30 6.65 -3.30 1.35
CA VAL A 30 7.91 -2.71 0.86
C VAL A 30 9.10 -3.03 1.79
N THR A 31 8.96 -2.83 3.09
CA THR A 31 10.10 -2.87 4.03
C THR A 31 10.52 -4.27 4.46
N HIS A 32 9.58 -5.22 4.51
CA HIS A 32 9.82 -6.57 5.04
C HIS A 32 9.62 -7.67 3.99
N GLU A 33 8.79 -7.42 2.97
CA GLU A 33 8.55 -8.40 1.90
C GLU A 33 9.24 -8.05 0.57
N GLY A 34 9.94 -6.91 0.53
CA GLY A 34 10.78 -6.49 -0.58
C GLY A 34 10.02 -6.05 -1.84
N ALA A 35 8.76 -5.62 -1.71
CA ALA A 35 8.01 -5.10 -2.85
C ALA A 35 8.71 -3.88 -3.46
N ALA A 36 9.16 -4.01 -4.71
CA ALA A 36 9.98 -2.99 -5.37
C ALA A 36 9.17 -1.98 -6.19
N ASP A 37 7.93 -2.29 -6.53
CA ASP A 37 7.06 -1.46 -7.36
C ASP A 37 5.57 -1.64 -7.03
N VAL A 38 4.73 -0.82 -7.67
CA VAL A 38 3.27 -0.81 -7.46
C VAL A 38 2.65 -2.16 -7.83
N ALA A 39 3.15 -2.83 -8.87
CA ALA A 39 2.61 -4.11 -9.32
C ALA A 39 2.94 -5.24 -8.32
N ASP A 40 4.14 -5.24 -7.73
CA ASP A 40 4.46 -6.17 -6.64
C ASP A 40 3.50 -5.98 -5.47
N LEU A 41 3.34 -4.73 -5.06
CA LEU A 41 2.57 -4.41 -3.87
C LEU A 41 1.08 -4.75 -4.05
N LEU A 42 0.48 -4.29 -5.15
CA LEU A 42 -0.96 -4.46 -5.39
C LEU A 42 -1.33 -5.82 -5.98
N ASP A 43 -0.51 -6.38 -6.85
CA ASP A 43 -0.88 -7.58 -7.60
C ASP A 43 -0.38 -8.86 -6.91
N ARG A 44 0.69 -8.79 -6.10
CA ARG A 44 1.28 -9.95 -5.41
C ARG A 44 1.09 -9.93 -3.89
N ARG A 45 1.41 -8.83 -3.20
CA ARG A 45 1.40 -8.77 -1.72
C ARG A 45 -0.01 -8.66 -1.16
N THR A 46 -0.82 -7.78 -1.74
CA THR A 46 -2.18 -7.55 -1.26
C THR A 46 -3.26 -8.18 -2.14
N ARG A 47 -2.94 -8.47 -3.41
CA ARG A 47 -3.88 -8.97 -4.44
C ARG A 47 -5.06 -8.03 -4.74
N VAL A 48 -5.06 -6.81 -4.23
CA VAL A 48 -6.05 -5.77 -4.58
C VAL A 48 -6.06 -5.51 -6.08
N GLY A 49 -4.89 -5.63 -6.72
CA GLY A 49 -4.72 -5.40 -8.15
C GLY A 49 -5.36 -6.46 -9.07
N LEU A 50 -5.82 -7.60 -8.53
CA LEU A 50 -6.49 -8.64 -9.32
C LEU A 50 -7.87 -8.20 -9.83
N VAL A 51 -8.47 -7.18 -9.21
CA VAL A 51 -9.68 -6.52 -9.70
C VAL A 51 -9.28 -5.17 -10.30
N PRO A 52 -9.44 -4.93 -11.62
CA PRO A 52 -8.95 -3.70 -12.24
C PRO A 52 -9.51 -2.40 -11.66
N ALA A 53 -10.78 -2.40 -11.23
CA ALA A 53 -11.41 -1.25 -10.58
C ALA A 53 -10.76 -0.94 -9.22
N ASP A 54 -10.56 -1.97 -8.40
CA ASP A 54 -9.93 -1.85 -7.08
C ASP A 54 -8.47 -1.41 -7.20
N ARG A 55 -7.76 -1.94 -8.19
CA ARG A 55 -6.40 -1.51 -8.53
C ARG A 55 -6.33 -0.01 -8.76
N ALA A 56 -7.24 0.53 -9.57
CA ALA A 56 -7.25 1.95 -9.91
C ALA A 56 -7.39 2.85 -8.67
N VAL A 57 -8.18 2.41 -7.68
CA VAL A 57 -8.37 3.12 -6.41
C VAL A 57 -7.12 3.02 -5.52
N ALA A 58 -6.40 1.89 -5.55
CA ALA A 58 -5.28 1.61 -4.65
C ALA A 58 -3.91 2.13 -5.13
N VAL A 59 -3.75 2.47 -6.43
CA VAL A 59 -2.47 2.92 -7.01
C VAL A 59 -1.84 4.08 -6.24
N ALA A 60 -2.63 5.11 -5.92
CA ALA A 60 -2.11 6.31 -5.23
C ALA A 60 -1.54 5.98 -3.84
N ALA A 61 -2.16 5.04 -3.11
CA ALA A 61 -1.65 4.60 -1.81
C ALA A 61 -0.35 3.80 -1.94
N ALA A 62 -0.23 2.95 -2.96
CA ALA A 62 0.99 2.19 -3.23
C ALA A 62 2.16 3.11 -3.61
N GLU A 63 1.95 4.05 -4.53
CA GLU A 63 2.96 5.04 -4.94
C GLU A 63 3.42 5.88 -3.76
N ARG A 64 2.46 6.32 -2.92
CA ARG A 64 2.75 7.06 -1.69
C ARG A 64 3.70 6.29 -0.79
N VAL A 65 3.44 5.00 -0.53
CA VAL A 65 4.26 4.17 0.36
C VAL A 65 5.65 3.91 -0.22
N LEU A 66 5.75 3.59 -1.52
CA LEU A 66 7.04 3.42 -2.19
C LEU A 66 7.88 4.69 -2.10
N GLY A 67 7.28 5.87 -2.27
CA GLY A 67 7.96 7.14 -2.06
C GLY A 67 8.35 7.41 -0.60
N LEU A 68 7.53 7.00 0.37
CA LEU A 68 7.81 7.12 1.81
C LEU A 68 8.99 6.25 2.24
N VAL A 69 9.02 4.99 1.78
CA VAL A 69 10.07 4.03 2.15
C VAL A 69 11.34 4.25 1.32
N GLY A 70 11.23 4.54 0.03
CA GLY A 70 12.37 4.83 -0.84
C GLY A 70 13.15 6.09 -0.44
N ARG A 71 12.51 7.05 0.25
CA ARG A 71 13.18 8.21 0.87
C ARG A 71 13.78 7.92 2.24
N ALA A 72 13.40 6.81 2.87
CA ALA A 72 13.88 6.38 4.19
C ALA A 72 14.93 5.26 4.09
N ALA A 73 15.07 4.65 2.91
CA ALA A 73 16.12 3.70 2.60
C ALA A 73 17.34 4.49 2.11
N TRP A 74 18.37 4.50 2.97
CA TRP A 74 19.72 5.08 2.82
C TRP A 74 19.83 6.58 3.15
#